data_AF-A0A2V6UA42-F1
#
_entry.id   AF-A0A2V6UA42-F1
#
_cell.length_a   1.000
_cell.length_b   1.000
_cell.length_c   1.000
_cell.angle_alpha   90.00
_cell.angle_beta   90.00
_cell.angle_gamma   90.00
#
_symmetry.space_group_name_H-M   'P 1'
#
loop_
_entity.id
_entity.type
_entity.pdbx_description
1 polymer ?
#
loop_
_entity_poly.entity_id
_entity_poly.type
_entity_poly.pdbx_seq_one_letter_code
_entity_poly.pdbx_strand_id
1 'polypeptide(L)'
;KPTDFPATCPDWAEEEAINRAILIGRLTGCPVYIVHLSTRLGLERIQRAQAEGQRVWTETCPQYLLLSDEEMAKLGPFAKIGP
;
A
#
# COMPACT_ATOMS: atom_id res chain seq x y z
N LYS A 1 7.56 -17.48 12.43
CA LYS A 1 6.64 -18.30 11.61
C LYS A 1 6.12 -17.45 10.45
N PRO A 2 5.65 -18.02 9.32
CA PRO A 2 5.05 -17.23 8.25
C PRO A 2 3.95 -16.29 8.76
N THR A 3 3.15 -16.76 9.72
CA THR A 3 2.09 -15.99 10.40
C THR A 3 2.56 -14.73 11.14
N ASP A 4 3.85 -14.58 11.44
CA ASP A 4 4.36 -13.43 12.19
C ASP A 4 4.67 -12.24 11.26
N PHE A 5 4.75 -12.49 9.95
CA PHE A 5 5.16 -11.49 8.95
C PHE A 5 4.18 -10.31 8.82
N PRO A 6 2.84 -10.49 8.74
CA PRO A 6 1.92 -9.36 8.58
C PRO A 6 2.04 -8.30 9.69
N ALA A 7 2.25 -8.73 10.93
CA ALA A 7 2.43 -7.82 12.08
C ALA A 7 3.70 -6.94 11.97
N THR A 8 4.67 -7.31 11.13
CA THR A 8 5.88 -6.51 10.88
C THR A 8 5.69 -5.45 9.79
N CYS A 9 4.57 -5.49 9.08
CA CYS A 9 4.21 -4.57 7.99
C CYS A 9 2.89 -3.83 8.30
N PRO A 10 2.85 -3.00 9.36
CA PRO A 10 1.62 -2.32 9.78
C PRO A 10 1.18 -1.25 8.78
N ASP A 11 -0.12 -0.97 8.72
CA ASP A 11 -0.72 -0.04 7.74
C ASP A 11 -0.07 1.33 7.67
N TRP A 12 0.36 1.87 8.81
CA TRP A 12 0.99 3.19 8.87
C TRP A 12 2.35 3.23 8.15
N ALA A 13 3.03 2.09 7.99
CA ALA A 13 4.30 2.03 7.28
C ALA A 13 4.10 2.22 5.77
N GLU A 14 3.07 1.59 5.20
CA GLU A 14 2.66 1.81 3.81
C GLU A 14 2.21 3.28 3.63
N GLU A 15 1.39 3.79 4.54
CA GLU A 15 0.92 5.18 4.46
C GLU A 15 2.06 6.21 4.56
N GLU A 16 3.06 6.01 5.42
CA GLU A 16 4.23 6.89 5.50
C GLU A 16 4.99 6.92 4.17
N ALA A 17 5.21 5.75 3.57
CA ALA A 17 5.91 5.63 2.30
C ALA A 17 5.14 6.34 1.17
N ILE A 18 3.83 6.16 1.12
CA ILE A 18 2.92 6.85 0.20
C ILE A 18 2.98 8.36 0.40
N ASN A 19 2.87 8.82 1.65
CA ASN A 19 2.91 10.25 1.99
C ASN A 19 4.25 10.88 1.55
N ARG A 20 5.37 10.19 1.80
CA ARG A 20 6.69 10.65 1.34
C ARG A 20 6.77 10.75 -0.18
N ALA A 21 6.29 9.74 -0.92
CA ALA A 21 6.27 9.77 -2.38
C ALA A 21 5.39 10.92 -2.93
N ILE A 22 4.22 11.14 -2.33
CA ILE A 22 3.32 12.25 -2.66
C ILE A 22 4.00 13.59 -2.43
N LEU A 23 4.68 13.80 -1.30
CA LEU A 23 5.38 15.05 -1.02
C LEU A 23 6.50 15.32 -2.03
N ILE A 24 7.29 14.30 -2.37
CA ILE A 24 8.34 14.42 -3.39
C ILE A 24 7.74 14.75 -4.76
N GLY A 25 6.66 14.06 -5.16
CA GLY A 25 5.94 14.34 -6.40
C GLY A 25 5.40 15.77 -6.46
N ARG A 26 4.89 16.29 -5.33
CA ARG A 26 4.40 17.66 -5.23
C ARG A 26 5.52 18.68 -5.39
N LEU A 27 6.65 18.47 -4.72
CA LEU A 27 7.82 19.36 -4.78
C LEU A 27 8.45 19.39 -6.19
N THR A 28 8.44 18.26 -6.88
CA THR A 28 9.08 18.11 -8.21
C THR A 28 8.11 18.39 -9.38
N GLY A 29 6.80 18.42 -9.12
CA GLY A 29 5.78 18.44 -10.16
C GLY A 29 5.64 17.13 -10.95
N CYS A 30 6.40 16.09 -10.58
CA CYS A 30 6.36 14.78 -11.22
C CYS A 30 5.06 14.04 -10.82
N PRO A 31 4.32 13.44 -11.78
CA PRO A 31 3.23 12.55 -11.43
C PRO A 31 3.70 11.31 -10.68
N VAL A 32 2.89 10.83 -9.73
CA VAL A 32 3.23 9.67 -8.88
C VAL A 32 2.27 8.51 -9.17
N TYR A 33 2.79 7.29 -9.17
CA TYR A 33 1.98 6.08 -9.30
C TYR A 33 2.34 5.12 -8.16
N ILE A 34 1.37 4.80 -7.30
CA ILE A 34 1.53 3.89 -6.17
C ILE A 34 1.09 2.50 -6.60
N VAL A 35 2.00 1.54 -6.57
CA VAL A 35 1.73 0.15 -6.93
C VAL A 35 1.20 -0.65 -5.75
N HIS A 36 0.51 -1.74 -6.03
CA HIS A 36 0.11 -2.79 -5.08
C HIS A 36 -0.36 -2.29 -3.71
N LEU A 37 -1.24 -1.29 -3.70
CA LEU A 37 -1.82 -0.74 -2.48
C LEU A 37 -2.54 -1.84 -1.70
N SER A 38 -2.17 -2.01 -0.43
CA SER A 38 -2.77 -3.04 0.44
C SER A 38 -3.69 -2.47 1.51
N THR A 39 -3.57 -1.17 1.83
CA THR A 39 -4.27 -0.60 2.98
C THR A 39 -5.27 0.51 2.63
N ARG A 40 -6.36 0.56 3.41
CA ARG A 40 -7.31 1.67 3.36
C ARG A 40 -6.66 2.99 3.78
N LEU A 41 -5.76 2.95 4.75
CA LEU A 41 -5.06 4.13 5.25
C LEU A 41 -4.20 4.79 4.15
N GLY A 42 -3.48 3.98 3.37
CA GLY A 42 -2.77 4.46 2.18
C GLY A 42 -3.71 5.03 1.11
N LEU A 43 -4.86 4.39 0.87
CA LEU A 43 -5.87 4.88 -0.09
C LEU A 43 -6.40 6.27 0.28
N GLU A 44 -6.73 6.48 1.55
CA GLU A 44 -7.23 7.76 2.05
C GLU A 44 -6.20 8.89 1.85
N ARG A 45 -4.91 8.59 2.05
CA ARG A 45 -3.82 9.54 1.78
C ARG A 45 -3.74 9.92 0.30
N ILE A 46 -3.87 8.94 -0.59
CA ILE A 46 -3.86 9.15 -2.04
C ILE A 46 -5.06 9.99 -2.48
N GLN A 47 -6.26 9.66 -2.02
CA GLN A 47 -7.50 10.39 -2.33
C GLN A 47 -7.41 11.85 -1.88
N ARG A 48 -6.81 12.13 -0.72
CA ARG A 48 -6.58 13.50 -0.26
C ARG A 48 -5.67 14.28 -1.21
N ALA A 49 -4.56 13.69 -1.64
CA ALA A 49 -3.66 14.35 -2.59
C ALA A 49 -4.34 14.59 -3.95
N GLN A 50 -5.17 13.65 -4.42
CA GLN A 50 -5.99 13.83 -5.62
C GLN A 50 -6.99 14.98 -5.46
N ALA A 51 -7.67 15.08 -4.32
CA ALA A 51 -8.60 16.17 -4.02
C ALA A 51 -7.92 17.55 -3.97
N GLU A 52 -6.63 17.60 -3.63
CA GLU A 52 -5.79 18.80 -3.68
C GLU A 52 -5.23 19.08 -5.10
N GLY A 53 -5.64 18.30 -6.11
CA GLY A 53 -5.28 18.50 -7.51
C GLY A 53 -3.93 17.87 -7.91
N GLN A 54 -3.31 17.07 -7.04
CA GLN A 54 -2.05 16.40 -7.38
C GLN A 54 -2.29 15.23 -8.33
N ARG A 55 -1.41 15.09 -9.33
CA ARG A 55 -1.39 13.96 -10.26
C ARG A 55 -0.79 12.72 -9.58
N VAL A 56 -1.62 11.99 -8.86
CA VAL A 56 -1.28 10.70 -8.24
C VAL A 56 -2.34 9.65 -8.58
N TRP A 57 -1.90 8.44 -8.90
CA TRP A 57 -2.75 7.29 -9.15
C TRP A 57 -2.27 6.09 -8.36
N THR A 58 -3.11 5.06 -8.30
CA THR A 58 -2.78 3.82 -7.60
C THR A 58 -3.43 2.63 -8.27
N GLU A 59 -2.87 1.46 -8.02
CA GLU A 59 -3.49 0.15 -8.28
C GLU A 59 -3.50 -0.70 -7.02
N THR A 60 -4.23 -1.81 -7.07
CA THR A 60 -4.10 -2.92 -6.13
C THR A 60 -4.06 -4.22 -6.91
N CYS A 61 -3.73 -5.32 -6.24
CA CYS A 61 -3.64 -6.64 -6.84
C CYS A 61 -4.77 -7.56 -6.30
N PRO A 62 -5.23 -8.56 -7.07
CA PRO A 62 -6.36 -9.41 -6.68
C PRO A 62 -6.21 -10.06 -5.30
N GLN A 63 -5.00 -10.44 -4.89
CA GLN A 63 -4.73 -11.02 -3.58
C GLN A 63 -5.19 -10.15 -2.41
N TYR A 64 -5.09 -8.82 -2.49
CA TYR A 64 -5.48 -7.93 -1.39
C TYR A 64 -7.00 -7.77 -1.29
N LEU A 65 -7.73 -8.25 -2.30
CA LEU A 65 -9.20 -8.26 -2.33
C LEU A 65 -9.78 -9.65 -2.07
N LEU A 66 -9.02 -10.71 -2.34
CA LEU A 66 -9.48 -12.10 -2.31
C LEU A 66 -8.92 -12.90 -1.14
N LEU A 67 -7.79 -12.48 -0.57
CA LEU A 67 -7.07 -13.19 0.48
C LEU A 67 -6.93 -12.33 1.74
N SER A 68 -6.57 -12.97 2.84
CA SER A 68 -6.30 -12.36 4.14
C SER A 68 -5.01 -12.92 4.74
N ASP A 69 -4.61 -12.41 5.90
CA ASP A 69 -3.44 -12.93 6.62
C ASP A 69 -3.60 -14.39 7.06
N GLU A 70 -4.83 -14.92 7.11
CA GLU A 70 -5.11 -16.31 7.46
C GLU A 70 -4.48 -17.30 6.47
N GLU A 71 -4.30 -16.89 5.21
CA GLU A 71 -3.69 -17.71 4.16
C GLU A 71 -2.23 -18.05 4.47
N MET A 72 -1.54 -17.25 5.30
CA MET A 72 -0.17 -17.52 5.75
C MET A 72 -0.08 -18.80 6.60
N ALA A 73 -1.15 -19.18 7.31
CA ALA A 73 -1.19 -20.42 8.07
C ALA A 73 -1.39 -21.66 7.16
N LYS A 74 -2.09 -21.49 6.03
CA LYS A 74 -2.45 -22.57 5.10
C LYS A 74 -1.38 -22.81 4.04
N LEU A 75 -0.87 -21.73 3.46
CA LEU A 75 0.03 -21.75 2.29
C LEU A 75 1.48 -21.42 2.65
N GLY A 76 1.72 -20.95 3.87
CA GLY A 76 3.07 -20.63 4.35
C GLY A 76 3.76 -19.59 3.45
N PRO A 77 5.01 -19.82 3.02
CA PRO A 77 5.76 -18.86 2.20
C PRO A 77 5.11 -18.45 0.88
N PHE A 78 4.21 -19.28 0.32
CA PHE A 78 3.52 -18.96 -0.94
C PHE A 78 2.49 -17.84 -0.81
N ALA A 79 2.02 -17.54 0.41
CA ALA A 79 1.14 -16.41 0.70
C ALA A 79 1.91 -15.15 1.14
N LYS A 80 3.25 -15.18 1.22
CA LYS A 80 4.05 -14.03 1.64
C LYS A 80 4.08 -12.97 0.53
N ILE A 81 3.60 -11.77 0.83
CA ILE A 81 3.54 -10.65 -0.11
C ILE A 81 4.03 -9.38 0.59
N GLY A 82 4.92 -8.63 -0.05
CA GLY A 82 5.36 -7.33 0.44
C GLY A 82 4.72 -6.23 -0.42
N PRO A 83 3.67 -5.55 0.07
CA PRO A 83 3.22 -4.30 -0.52
C PRO A 83 4.23 -3.16 -0.32
#